data_AF-A0A806DIZ7-F1
#
_entry.id   AF-A0A806DIZ7-F1
#
_cell.length_a   1.000
_cell.length_b   1.000
_cell.length_c   1.000
_cell.angle_alpha   90.00
_cell.angle_beta   90.00
_cell.angle_gamma   90.00
#
_symmetry.space_group_name_H-M   'P 1'
#
loop_
_entity.id
_entity.type
_entity.pdbx_description
1 polymer ?
#
loop_
_entity_poly.entity_id
_entity_poly.type
_entity_poly.pdbx_seq_one_letter_code
_entity_poly.pdbx_strand_id
1 'polypeptide(L)'
;MWGVCGYPAVVQTVASDADWLETLLAERTHTFIDEFGSFYAWLEGSFGGGTLLLWMQRSMLAGVLPQLPRQFKGRMVLGLDASEGHAVPFARALHWANPRWALVVCPGEGLGLAYPGRKEVAEGEWVSWDDPREARQLEVVLRPEFSYLEPRAYAPWQAPPPAALPTFAGPPVGAVGWERGIPTYGLGLVGLDRSLQSLLEAWRLC
;
A
#
# COMPACT_ATOMS: atom_id res chain seq x y z
N MET A 1 13.87 50.69 -21.76
CA MET A 1 12.91 49.67 -22.23
C MET A 1 13.71 48.38 -22.36
N TRP A 2 13.80 47.58 -21.28
CA TRP A 2 14.57 46.34 -21.25
C TRP A 2 13.59 45.19 -20.99
N GLY A 3 13.46 44.32 -21.98
CA GLY A 3 12.61 43.13 -21.91
C GLY A 3 13.27 42.07 -21.02
N VAL A 4 12.55 41.63 -19.99
CA VAL A 4 12.92 40.46 -19.20
C VAL A 4 12.29 39.26 -19.89
N CYS A 5 13.12 38.50 -20.60
CA CYS A 5 12.75 37.21 -21.16
C CYS A 5 12.73 36.20 -20.00
N GLY A 6 11.56 35.95 -19.43
CA GLY A 6 11.35 34.90 -18.43
C GLY A 6 11.35 33.54 -19.13
N TYR A 7 12.43 32.78 -18.97
CA TYR A 7 12.39 31.35 -19.29
C TYR A 7 11.48 30.65 -18.26
N PRO A 8 10.49 29.85 -18.69
CA PRO A 8 9.77 29.01 -17.74
C PRO A 8 10.77 28.03 -17.14
N ALA A 9 10.76 27.93 -15.80
CA ALA A 9 11.48 26.89 -15.10
C ALA A 9 10.93 25.55 -15.60
N VAL A 10 11.71 24.86 -16.43
CA VAL A 10 11.49 23.46 -16.72
C VAL A 10 11.73 22.73 -15.40
N VAL A 11 10.65 22.37 -14.72
CA VAL A 11 10.70 21.41 -13.63
C VAL A 11 11.14 20.10 -14.28
N GLN A 12 12.46 19.87 -14.31
CA GLN A 12 13.01 18.57 -14.61
C GLN A 12 12.57 17.65 -13.48
N THR A 13 11.48 16.92 -13.70
CA THR A 13 11.18 15.71 -12.93
C THR A 13 12.35 14.77 -13.13
N VAL A 14 13.25 14.72 -12.14
CA VAL A 14 14.24 13.66 -12.04
C VAL A 14 13.43 12.38 -11.97
N ALA A 15 13.52 11.56 -13.02
CA ALA A 15 12.86 10.25 -13.05
C ALA A 15 13.24 9.53 -11.75
N SER A 16 12.24 9.22 -10.94
CA SER A 16 12.50 8.57 -9.66
C SER A 16 13.05 7.16 -9.93
N ASP A 17 13.85 6.61 -9.02
CA ASP A 17 14.29 5.21 -9.13
C ASP A 17 13.11 4.21 -9.23
N ALA A 18 11.88 4.64 -8.90
CA ALA A 18 10.68 3.82 -9.10
C ALA A 18 10.18 3.83 -10.56
N ASP A 19 10.42 4.89 -11.34
CA ASP A 19 9.81 5.07 -12.67
C ASP A 19 10.31 4.03 -13.68
N TRP A 20 11.62 3.72 -13.64
CA TRP A 20 12.18 2.67 -14.48
C TRP A 20 11.76 1.27 -14.01
N LEU A 21 11.54 1.07 -12.70
CA LEU A 21 11.04 -0.19 -12.16
C LEU A 21 9.59 -0.44 -12.57
N GLU A 22 8.74 0.59 -12.57
CA GLU A 22 7.38 0.52 -13.09
C GLU A 22 7.37 0.22 -14.59
N THR A 23 8.27 0.84 -15.35
CA THR A 23 8.46 0.54 -16.78
C THR A 23 8.85 -0.92 -16.99
N LEU A 24 9.83 -1.43 -16.21
CA LEU A 24 10.24 -2.83 -16.25
C LEU A 24 9.08 -3.77 -15.91
N LEU A 25 8.26 -3.44 -14.90
CA LEU A 25 7.09 -4.23 -14.56
C LEU A 25 6.05 -4.21 -15.68
N ALA A 26 5.80 -3.06 -16.31
CA ALA A 26 4.88 -2.92 -17.44
C ALA A 26 5.30 -3.73 -18.66
N GLU A 27 6.60 -3.88 -18.91
CA GLU A 27 7.12 -4.71 -20.00
C GLU A 27 7.01 -6.21 -19.74
N ARG A 28 6.98 -6.62 -18.47
CA ARG A 28 7.10 -8.04 -18.06
C ARG A 28 5.82 -8.63 -17.51
N THR A 29 4.85 -7.81 -17.18
CA THR A 29 3.65 -8.21 -16.43
C THR A 29 2.43 -7.48 -16.95
N HIS A 30 1.24 -8.01 -16.64
CA HIS A 30 0.03 -7.23 -16.83
C HIS A 30 0.00 -6.09 -15.82
N THR A 31 -0.26 -4.87 -16.27
CA THR A 31 -0.29 -3.67 -15.43
C THR A 31 -1.54 -2.84 -15.62
N PHE A 32 -1.87 -2.05 -14.61
CA PHE A 32 -3.02 -1.16 -14.58
C PHE A 32 -2.71 0.06 -13.71
N ILE A 33 -3.30 1.21 -14.05
CA ILE A 33 -3.26 2.42 -13.23
C ILE A 33 -4.71 2.83 -12.95
N ASP A 34 -5.04 3.01 -11.67
CA ASP A 34 -6.40 3.37 -11.26
C ASP A 34 -6.67 4.88 -11.31
N GLU A 35 -7.89 5.29 -10.96
CA GLU A 35 -8.29 6.68 -10.97
C GLU A 35 -7.48 7.57 -9.99
N PHE A 36 -6.91 6.98 -8.94
CA PHE A 36 -6.05 7.64 -7.95
C PHE A 36 -4.60 7.73 -8.43
N GLY A 37 -4.27 7.13 -9.59
CA GLY A 37 -2.91 7.04 -10.09
C GLY A 37 -2.10 5.94 -9.42
N SER A 38 -2.71 5.05 -8.63
CA SER A 38 -2.01 3.91 -8.05
C SER A 38 -1.67 2.91 -9.14
N PHE A 39 -0.44 2.40 -9.13
CA PHE A 39 0.04 1.46 -10.14
C PHE A 39 -0.09 0.03 -9.64
N TYR A 40 -0.46 -0.89 -10.52
CA TYR A 40 -0.65 -2.29 -10.19
C TYR A 40 0.10 -3.17 -11.19
N ALA A 41 0.84 -4.17 -10.70
CA ALA A 41 1.51 -5.19 -11.51
C ALA A 41 1.15 -6.60 -11.03
N TRP A 42 0.71 -7.45 -11.97
CA TRP A 42 0.28 -8.82 -11.70
C TRP A 42 1.41 -9.81 -11.97
N LEU A 43 1.95 -10.38 -10.89
CA LEU A 43 2.93 -11.46 -10.94
C LEU A 43 2.19 -12.80 -10.90
N GLU A 44 2.30 -13.55 -11.98
CA GLU A 44 1.70 -14.89 -12.10
C GLU A 44 2.65 -15.96 -11.57
N GLY A 45 2.15 -16.79 -10.66
CA GLY A 45 2.83 -17.96 -10.13
C GLY A 45 2.36 -19.25 -10.77
N SER A 46 2.63 -20.37 -10.10
CA SER A 46 2.16 -21.70 -10.50
C SER A 46 0.66 -21.89 -10.22
N PHE A 47 0.07 -22.92 -10.83
CA PHE A 47 -1.37 -23.19 -10.76
C PHE A 47 -1.87 -23.46 -9.33
N GLY A 48 -3.10 -23.01 -9.04
CA GLY A 48 -3.75 -23.12 -7.73
C GLY A 48 -3.51 -21.87 -6.85
N GLY A 49 -3.91 -21.92 -5.58
CA GLY A 49 -3.68 -20.82 -4.64
C GLY A 49 -4.75 -19.71 -4.68
N GLY A 50 -4.35 -18.48 -4.36
CA GLY A 50 -5.20 -17.30 -4.33
C GLY A 50 -4.41 -16.03 -4.67
N THR A 51 -5.10 -14.89 -4.74
CA THR A 51 -4.46 -13.60 -4.99
C THR A 51 -3.99 -12.98 -3.68
N LEU A 52 -2.71 -12.62 -3.61
CA LEU A 52 -2.11 -11.81 -2.55
C LEU A 52 -1.89 -10.38 -3.07
N LEU A 53 -2.42 -9.37 -2.37
CA LEU A 53 -2.05 -7.98 -2.63
C LEU A 53 -0.87 -7.59 -1.73
N LEU A 54 0.20 -7.06 -2.32
CA LEU A 54 1.31 -6.42 -1.62
C LEU A 54 1.26 -4.92 -1.90
N TRP A 55 0.68 -4.16 -0.96
CA TRP A 55 0.48 -2.72 -1.04
C TRP A 55 1.64 -1.95 -0.41
N MET A 56 2.19 -0.97 -1.10
CA MET A 56 3.35 -0.20 -0.63
C MET A 56 3.40 1.20 -1.21
N GLN A 57 4.12 2.11 -0.56
CA GLN A 57 4.49 3.37 -1.21
C GLN A 57 5.45 3.11 -2.37
N ARG A 58 5.32 3.88 -3.46
CA ARG A 58 6.20 3.78 -4.64
C ARG A 58 7.69 3.77 -4.29
N SER A 59 8.10 4.58 -3.33
CA SER A 59 9.48 4.69 -2.84
C SER A 59 10.04 3.38 -2.23
N MET A 60 9.20 2.45 -1.80
CA MET A 60 9.62 1.18 -1.21
C MET A 60 9.88 0.09 -2.25
N LEU A 61 9.45 0.28 -3.51
CA LEU A 61 9.52 -0.75 -4.54
C LEU A 61 10.94 -1.30 -4.75
N ALA A 62 11.94 -0.42 -4.79
CA ALA A 62 13.34 -0.82 -4.96
C ALA A 62 13.85 -1.73 -3.83
N GLY A 63 13.34 -1.55 -2.61
CA GLY A 63 13.66 -2.42 -1.47
C GLY A 63 12.88 -3.73 -1.47
N VAL A 64 11.64 -3.73 -1.98
CA VAL A 64 10.75 -4.90 -1.98
C VAL A 64 11.09 -5.86 -3.12
N LEU A 65 11.29 -5.35 -4.34
CA LEU A 65 11.40 -6.17 -5.55
C LEU A 65 12.49 -7.27 -5.47
N PRO A 66 13.70 -7.00 -4.95
CA PRO A 66 14.75 -8.02 -4.82
C PRO A 66 14.42 -9.12 -3.79
N GLN A 67 13.48 -8.87 -2.88
CA GLN A 67 13.09 -9.76 -1.79
C GLN A 67 11.85 -10.60 -2.12
N LEU A 68 11.25 -10.41 -3.30
CA LEU A 68 10.09 -11.20 -3.71
C LEU A 68 10.48 -12.67 -3.96
N PRO A 69 9.59 -13.62 -3.64
CA PRO A 69 9.83 -15.03 -3.90
C PRO A 69 9.95 -15.29 -5.40
N ARG A 70 10.90 -16.16 -5.78
CA ARG A 70 11.05 -16.59 -7.18
C ARG A 70 9.97 -17.57 -7.62
N GLN A 71 9.32 -18.25 -6.68
CA GLN A 71 8.32 -19.28 -6.92
C GLN A 71 7.22 -19.15 -5.86
N PHE A 72 5.98 -19.20 -6.31
CA PHE A 72 4.79 -19.22 -5.47
C PHE A 72 3.62 -19.81 -6.29
N LYS A 73 2.50 -20.13 -5.61
CA LYS A 73 1.23 -20.54 -6.22
C LYS A 73 0.27 -19.36 -6.26
N GLY A 74 -0.54 -19.31 -7.32
CA GLY A 74 -1.54 -18.27 -7.51
C GLY A 74 -0.92 -17.01 -8.06
N ARG A 75 -1.25 -15.87 -7.45
CA ARG A 75 -0.95 -14.55 -8.00
C ARG A 75 -0.56 -13.59 -6.91
N MET A 76 0.44 -12.76 -7.17
CA MET A 76 0.80 -11.62 -6.34
C MET A 76 0.56 -10.34 -7.13
N VAL A 77 -0.24 -9.42 -6.58
CA VAL A 77 -0.44 -8.08 -7.14
C VAL A 77 0.42 -7.13 -6.35
N LEU A 78 1.41 -6.51 -7.02
CA LEU A 78 2.13 -5.38 -6.45
C LEU A 78 1.27 -4.13 -6.65
N GLY A 79 0.84 -3.50 -5.58
CA GLY A 79 0.11 -2.23 -5.62
C GLY A 79 0.97 -1.11 -5.07
N LEU A 80 1.24 -0.12 -5.91
CA LEU A 80 2.02 1.06 -5.57
C LEU A 80 1.09 2.22 -5.31
N ASP A 81 0.99 2.57 -4.03
CA ASP A 81 0.18 3.65 -3.52
C ASP A 81 0.65 4.99 -4.10
N ALA A 82 -0.26 5.68 -4.79
CA ALA A 82 -0.06 7.06 -5.21
C ALA A 82 -0.43 8.07 -4.12
N SER A 83 -1.01 7.61 -3.02
CA SER A 83 -1.30 8.40 -1.84
C SER A 83 -0.28 8.18 -0.73
N GLU A 84 -0.38 9.00 0.32
CA GLU A 84 0.47 8.88 1.51
C GLU A 84 -0.09 7.86 2.52
N GLY A 85 -0.53 6.68 2.04
CA GLY A 85 -1.10 5.63 2.89
C GLY A 85 -2.57 5.85 3.26
N HIS A 86 -3.34 6.48 2.38
CA HIS A 86 -4.74 6.81 2.60
C HIS A 86 -5.66 5.57 2.48
N ALA A 87 -6.77 5.58 3.22
CA ALA A 87 -7.72 4.49 3.26
C ALA A 87 -8.52 4.37 1.96
N VAL A 88 -8.91 5.48 1.33
CA VAL A 88 -9.72 5.45 0.10
C VAL A 88 -8.99 4.76 -1.07
N PRO A 89 -7.73 5.10 -1.40
CA PRO A 89 -6.96 4.38 -2.41
C PRO A 89 -6.71 2.90 -2.05
N PHE A 90 -6.41 2.60 -0.78
CA PHE A 90 -6.25 1.20 -0.35
C PHE A 90 -7.55 0.39 -0.49
N ALA A 91 -8.69 0.97 -0.12
CA ALA A 91 -10.02 0.42 -0.36
C ALA A 91 -10.24 0.15 -1.86
N ARG A 92 -9.76 1.02 -2.75
CA ARG A 92 -9.85 0.82 -4.18
C ARG A 92 -8.94 -0.30 -4.67
N ALA A 93 -7.74 -0.41 -4.12
CA ALA A 93 -6.81 -1.49 -4.41
C ALA A 93 -7.39 -2.87 -4.05
N LEU A 94 -8.07 -2.98 -2.90
CA LEU A 94 -8.78 -4.21 -2.52
C LEU A 94 -9.89 -4.59 -3.50
N HIS A 95 -10.56 -3.61 -4.12
CA HIS A 95 -11.57 -3.87 -5.14
C HIS A 95 -10.96 -4.37 -6.46
N TRP A 96 -9.95 -3.65 -6.98
CA TRP A 96 -9.33 -4.00 -8.27
C TRP A 96 -8.52 -5.29 -8.22
N ALA A 97 -7.74 -5.48 -7.16
CA ALA A 97 -6.93 -6.69 -7.00
C ALA A 97 -7.77 -7.91 -6.59
N ASN A 98 -8.95 -7.68 -5.98
CA ASN A 98 -9.81 -8.69 -5.37
C ASN A 98 -9.01 -9.78 -4.63
N PRO A 99 -8.18 -9.40 -3.64
CA PRO A 99 -7.24 -10.33 -3.04
C PRO A 99 -7.92 -11.21 -1.99
N ARG A 100 -7.36 -12.41 -1.80
CA ARG A 100 -7.68 -13.28 -0.66
C ARG A 100 -6.96 -12.83 0.61
N TRP A 101 -5.79 -12.22 0.49
CA TRP A 101 -5.02 -11.62 1.59
C TRP A 101 -4.36 -10.32 1.13
N ALA A 102 -4.23 -9.36 2.04
CA ALA A 102 -3.50 -8.13 1.76
C ALA A 102 -2.37 -7.93 2.78
N LEU A 103 -1.23 -7.47 2.27
CA LEU A 103 -0.06 -7.10 3.05
C LEU A 103 0.28 -5.65 2.73
N VAL A 104 0.35 -4.80 3.76
CA VAL A 104 0.81 -3.41 3.62
C VAL A 104 2.26 -3.35 4.07
N VAL A 105 3.16 -3.03 3.14
CA VAL A 105 4.59 -2.91 3.44
C VAL A 105 4.81 -1.69 4.34
N CYS A 106 5.51 -1.91 5.45
CA CYS A 106 5.81 -0.91 6.47
C CYS A 106 7.33 -0.88 6.74
N PRO A 107 7.86 0.26 7.21
CA PRO A 107 9.20 0.28 7.80
C PRO A 107 9.28 -0.66 9.01
N GLY A 108 10.41 -1.36 9.19
CA GLY A 108 10.64 -2.26 10.32
C GLY A 108 10.69 -3.73 9.92
N GLU A 109 10.60 -4.62 10.93
CA GLU A 109 10.75 -6.08 10.80
C GLU A 109 9.49 -6.81 11.27
N GLY A 110 9.14 -7.91 10.61
CA GLY A 110 8.09 -8.82 11.07
C GLY A 110 6.68 -8.46 10.59
N LEU A 111 5.68 -8.64 11.46
CA LEU A 111 4.26 -8.49 11.14
C LEU A 111 3.55 -7.42 11.95
N GLY A 112 2.80 -6.57 11.26
CA GLY A 112 1.90 -5.60 11.86
C GLY A 112 0.54 -6.25 12.09
N LEU A 113 0.15 -6.45 13.34
CA LEU A 113 -1.06 -7.23 13.69
C LEU A 113 -2.17 -6.43 14.35
N ALA A 114 -1.89 -5.21 14.80
CA ALA A 114 -2.87 -4.38 15.47
C ALA A 114 -2.56 -2.90 15.31
N TYR A 115 -3.60 -2.09 15.14
CA TYR A 115 -3.54 -0.63 15.17
C TYR A 115 -4.54 -0.13 16.21
N PRO A 116 -4.15 0.77 17.13
CA PRO A 116 -5.02 1.22 18.23
C PRO A 116 -6.17 2.12 17.78
N GLY A 117 -6.19 2.54 16.51
CA GLY A 117 -7.17 3.47 15.99
C GLY A 117 -6.83 4.92 16.34
N ARG A 118 -6.91 5.81 15.36
CA ARG A 118 -6.69 7.25 15.54
C ARG A 118 -7.50 8.03 14.51
N LYS A 119 -7.82 9.28 14.85
CA LYS A 119 -8.39 10.23 13.90
C LYS A 119 -7.76 11.61 14.05
N GLU A 120 -7.69 12.34 12.97
CA GLU A 120 -7.23 13.72 12.92
C GLU A 120 -8.45 14.62 13.08
N VAL A 121 -8.48 15.46 14.11
CA VAL A 121 -9.63 16.35 14.41
C VAL A 121 -9.41 17.77 13.91
N ALA A 122 -8.14 18.16 13.79
CA ALA A 122 -7.65 19.37 13.16
C ALA A 122 -6.33 19.04 12.47
N GLU A 123 -5.86 19.87 11.54
CA GLU A 123 -4.62 19.61 10.80
C GLU A 123 -3.43 19.34 11.74
N GLY A 124 -2.85 18.15 11.63
CA GLY A 124 -1.76 17.64 12.48
C GLY A 124 -2.20 17.13 13.87
N GLU A 125 -3.42 17.40 14.30
CA GLU A 125 -3.93 17.00 15.62
C GLU A 125 -4.57 15.61 15.57
N TRP A 126 -3.76 14.59 15.82
CA TRP A 126 -4.20 13.21 15.93
C TRP A 126 -4.58 12.83 17.35
N VAL A 127 -5.78 12.29 17.50
CA VAL A 127 -6.36 11.87 18.78
C VAL A 127 -6.73 10.39 18.75
N SER A 128 -7.03 9.84 19.92
CA SER A 128 -7.58 8.48 20.03
C SER A 128 -8.85 8.32 19.22
N TRP A 129 -9.11 7.11 18.73
CA TRP A 129 -10.35 6.78 18.02
C TRP A 129 -11.62 7.19 18.79
N ASP A 130 -11.63 6.96 20.10
CA ASP A 130 -12.79 7.18 20.98
C ASP A 130 -13.00 8.66 21.40
N ASP A 131 -12.13 9.58 20.95
CA ASP A 131 -12.33 11.02 21.20
C ASP A 131 -13.70 11.45 20.62
N PRO A 132 -14.52 12.25 21.32
CA PRO A 132 -15.86 12.59 20.84
C PRO A 132 -15.87 13.51 19.61
N ARG A 133 -14.76 14.20 19.30
CA ARG A 133 -14.69 15.13 18.16
C ARG A 133 -14.77 14.39 16.82
N GLU A 134 -15.38 15.02 15.84
CA GLU A 134 -15.47 14.46 14.49
C GLU A 134 -14.11 14.45 13.80
N ALA A 135 -13.89 13.46 12.94
CA ALA A 135 -12.69 13.40 12.14
C ALA A 135 -12.74 14.42 11.00
N ARG A 136 -11.60 15.07 10.77
CA ARG A 136 -11.36 15.94 9.62
C ARG A 136 -11.58 15.16 8.33
N GLN A 137 -12.27 15.80 7.39
CA GLN A 137 -12.32 15.38 5.99
C GLN A 137 -11.23 16.15 5.25
N LEU A 138 -10.30 15.43 4.64
CA LEU A 138 -9.25 16.02 3.81
C LEU A 138 -9.66 15.91 2.34
N GLU A 139 -9.84 17.02 1.66
CA GLU A 139 -9.93 17.00 0.19
C GLU A 139 -8.52 16.82 -0.40
N VAL A 140 -8.33 15.74 -1.13
CA VAL A 140 -7.09 15.43 -1.84
C VAL A 140 -7.31 15.68 -3.32
N VAL A 141 -6.62 16.69 -3.86
CA VAL A 141 -6.63 17.02 -5.28
C VAL A 141 -5.45 16.34 -5.95
N LEU A 142 -5.71 15.33 -6.79
CA LEU A 142 -4.66 14.60 -7.50
C LEU A 142 -4.34 15.21 -8.87
N ARG A 143 -5.39 15.70 -9.56
CA ARG A 143 -5.30 16.42 -10.83
C ARG A 143 -6.52 17.34 -10.98
N PRO A 144 -6.49 18.35 -11.87
CA PRO A 144 -7.53 19.39 -11.94
C PRO A 144 -8.97 18.86 -12.02
N GLU A 145 -9.18 17.71 -12.66
CA GLU A 145 -10.47 17.08 -12.89
C GLU A 145 -10.80 15.94 -11.90
N PHE A 146 -9.94 15.66 -10.93
CA PHE A 146 -10.15 14.57 -9.98
C PHE A 146 -9.65 14.92 -8.57
N SER A 147 -10.60 15.05 -7.65
CA SER A 147 -10.37 15.09 -6.20
C SER A 147 -11.21 14.03 -5.49
N TYR A 148 -10.80 13.68 -4.27
CA TYR A 148 -11.59 12.83 -3.38
C TYR A 148 -11.51 13.33 -1.95
N LEU A 149 -12.49 12.94 -1.14
CA LEU A 149 -12.48 13.18 0.30
C LEU A 149 -11.86 11.96 0.99
N GLU A 150 -10.76 12.17 1.71
CA GLU A 150 -10.18 11.21 2.63
C GLU A 150 -10.68 11.50 4.05
N PRO A 151 -11.46 10.60 4.65
CA PRO A 151 -11.73 10.65 6.08
C PRO A 151 -10.42 10.38 6.82
N ARG A 152 -9.93 11.34 7.60
CA ARG A 152 -8.70 11.20 8.38
C ARG A 152 -8.99 10.46 9.68
N ALA A 153 -9.59 9.28 9.55
CA ALA A 153 -10.03 8.42 10.63
C ALA A 153 -9.69 6.96 10.27
N TYR A 154 -8.80 6.37 11.04
CA TYR A 154 -8.35 5.00 10.85
C TYR A 154 -8.80 4.17 12.04
N ALA A 155 -9.75 3.26 11.80
CA ALA A 155 -10.38 2.47 12.85
C ALA A 155 -9.38 1.51 13.53
N PRO A 156 -9.58 1.19 14.82
CA PRO A 156 -8.80 0.17 15.49
C PRO A 156 -9.04 -1.19 14.84
N TRP A 157 -8.00 -2.01 14.80
CA TRP A 157 -8.12 -3.40 14.36
C TRP A 157 -7.05 -4.25 15.04
N GLN A 158 -7.34 -5.54 15.16
CA GLN A 158 -6.43 -6.55 15.68
C GLN A 158 -6.72 -7.87 14.98
N ALA A 159 -5.66 -8.60 14.64
CA ALA A 159 -5.75 -9.87 13.97
C ALA A 159 -4.88 -10.93 14.64
N PRO A 160 -5.27 -12.22 14.58
CA PRO A 160 -4.40 -13.31 15.00
C PRO A 160 -3.17 -13.42 14.08
N PRO A 161 -1.99 -13.76 14.63
CA PRO A 161 -0.80 -13.96 13.81
C PRO A 161 -0.97 -15.18 12.89
N PRO A 162 -0.75 -15.03 11.57
CA PRO A 162 -0.78 -16.16 10.63
C PRO A 162 0.48 -17.03 10.71
N ALA A 163 1.58 -16.50 11.27
CA ALA A 163 2.86 -17.18 11.43
C ALA A 163 3.60 -16.67 12.67
N ALA A 164 4.53 -17.47 13.20
CA ALA A 164 5.37 -17.09 14.33
C ALA A 164 6.51 -16.16 13.88
N LEU A 165 6.20 -14.86 13.74
CA LEU A 165 7.13 -13.80 13.35
C LEU A 165 7.18 -12.72 14.43
N PRO A 166 8.28 -11.92 14.51
CA PRO A 166 8.30 -10.69 15.30
C PRO A 166 7.10 -9.81 14.94
N THR A 167 6.59 -9.04 15.91
CA THR A 167 5.38 -8.23 15.71
C THR A 167 5.63 -6.76 15.98
N PHE A 168 4.96 -5.90 15.22
CA PHE A 168 4.97 -4.44 15.41
C PHE A 168 3.55 -3.86 15.30
N ALA A 169 3.43 -2.53 15.48
CA ALA A 169 2.17 -1.84 15.28
C ALA A 169 1.75 -1.86 13.80
N GLY A 170 0.56 -2.38 13.50
CA GLY A 170 0.06 -2.52 12.15
C GLY A 170 -0.26 -1.19 11.44
N PRO A 171 -0.42 -1.24 10.11
CA PRO A 171 -0.79 -0.08 9.30
C PRO A 171 -2.15 0.50 9.72
N PRO A 172 -2.34 1.84 9.64
CA PRO A 172 -3.63 2.46 9.91
C PRO A 172 -4.78 1.90 9.06
N VAL A 173 -4.52 1.61 7.79
CA VAL A 173 -5.52 1.14 6.82
C VAL A 173 -5.93 -0.33 6.98
N GLY A 174 -5.36 -1.07 7.93
CA GLY A 174 -5.63 -2.51 8.07
C GLY A 174 -7.11 -2.84 8.31
N ALA A 175 -7.83 -2.00 9.06
CA ALA A 175 -9.26 -2.15 9.33
C ALA A 175 -10.10 -2.24 8.03
N VAL A 176 -9.72 -1.46 6.99
CA VAL A 176 -10.43 -1.40 5.71
C VAL A 176 -10.53 -2.77 5.03
N GLY A 177 -9.49 -3.60 5.15
CA GLY A 177 -9.54 -4.95 4.60
C GLY A 177 -10.37 -5.90 5.46
N TRP A 178 -10.19 -5.84 6.78
CA TRP A 178 -10.93 -6.70 7.71
C TRP A 178 -12.44 -6.47 7.65
N GLU A 179 -12.89 -5.22 7.53
CA GLU A 179 -14.31 -4.86 7.34
C GLU A 179 -14.90 -5.47 6.05
N ARG A 180 -14.06 -5.79 5.07
CA ARG A 180 -14.44 -6.43 3.80
C ARG A 180 -14.24 -7.95 3.81
N GLY A 181 -13.87 -8.53 4.96
CA GLY A 181 -13.56 -9.95 5.08
C GLY A 181 -12.25 -10.36 4.42
N ILE A 182 -11.35 -9.41 4.13
CA ILE A 182 -10.03 -9.65 3.56
C ILE A 182 -9.00 -9.53 4.69
N PRO A 183 -8.34 -10.63 5.11
CA PRO A 183 -7.29 -10.55 6.11
C PRO A 183 -6.15 -9.62 5.67
N THR A 184 -5.93 -8.55 6.42
CA THR A 184 -4.91 -7.53 6.14
C THR A 184 -3.91 -7.43 7.28
N TYR A 185 -2.63 -7.43 6.94
CA TYR A 185 -1.53 -7.32 7.90
C TYR A 185 -0.50 -6.31 7.44
N GLY A 186 0.27 -5.74 8.38
CA GLY A 186 1.51 -5.06 8.06
C GLY A 186 2.62 -6.07 7.76
N LEU A 187 3.49 -5.76 6.82
CA LEU A 187 4.70 -6.55 6.53
C LEU A 187 5.93 -5.64 6.64
N GLY A 188 6.85 -5.96 7.53
CA GLY A 188 8.10 -5.23 7.68
C GLY A 188 9.01 -5.38 6.46
N LEU A 189 9.61 -4.29 6.00
CA LEU A 189 10.58 -4.28 4.90
C LEU A 189 11.92 -4.96 5.23
N VAL A 190 12.32 -4.95 6.51
CA VAL A 190 13.55 -5.59 6.99
C VAL A 190 13.32 -7.10 7.10
N GLY A 191 14.09 -7.88 6.34
CA GLY A 191 13.89 -9.34 6.27
C GLY A 191 12.55 -9.73 5.66
N LEU A 192 12.07 -8.93 4.70
CA LEU A 192 10.80 -9.13 4.02
C LEU A 192 10.75 -10.49 3.34
N ASP A 193 11.86 -10.93 2.74
CA ASP A 193 11.99 -12.24 2.09
C ASP A 193 11.57 -13.40 3.01
N ARG A 194 12.14 -13.44 4.23
CA ARG A 194 11.87 -14.49 5.23
C ARG A 194 10.47 -14.40 5.79
N SER A 195 10.00 -13.18 6.06
CA SER A 195 8.64 -12.94 6.57
C SER A 195 7.59 -13.32 5.54
N LEU A 196 7.77 -12.91 4.28
CA LEU A 196 6.88 -13.23 3.18
C LEU A 196 6.88 -14.74 2.90
N GLN A 197 8.03 -15.39 2.87
CA GLN A 197 8.11 -16.85 2.71
C GLN A 197 7.31 -17.60 3.79
N SER A 198 7.47 -17.20 5.06
CA SER A 198 6.74 -17.81 6.19
C SER A 198 5.23 -17.65 6.06
N LEU A 199 4.76 -16.49 5.56
CA LEU A 199 3.35 -16.25 5.28
C LEU A 199 2.82 -17.10 4.12
N LEU A 200 3.58 -17.20 3.03
CA LEU A 200 3.22 -18.01 1.87
C LEU A 200 3.10 -19.49 2.28
N GLU A 201 4.00 -20.00 3.11
CA GLU A 201 3.90 -21.35 3.67
C GLU A 201 2.65 -21.55 4.53
N ALA A 202 2.37 -20.61 5.45
CA ALA A 202 1.17 -20.66 6.29
C ALA A 202 -0.13 -20.65 5.46
N TRP A 203 -0.14 -19.95 4.33
CA TRP A 203 -1.28 -19.88 3.42
C TRP A 203 -1.27 -20.91 2.30
N ARG A 204 -0.26 -21.81 2.27
CA ARG A 204 -0.09 -22.85 1.25
C ARG A 204 0.06 -22.29 -0.17
N LEU A 205 0.75 -21.15 -0.28
CA LEU A 205 1.11 -20.45 -1.52
C LEU A 205 2.56 -20.72 -1.97
N CYS A 206 3.26 -21.65 -1.33
CA CYS A 206 4.56 -22.20 -1.76
C CYS A 206 4.39 -23.45 -2.64
#